data_AF-A0A381XM45-F1
#
_entry.id   AF-A0A381XM45-F1
#
_cell.length_a   1.000
_cell.length_b   1.000
_cell.length_c   1.000
_cell.angle_alpha   90.00
_cell.angle_beta   90.00
_cell.angle_gamma   90.00
#
_symmetry.space_group_name_H-M   'P 1'
#
loop_
_entity.id
_entity.type
_entity.pdbx_description
1 polymer ?
#
loop_
_entity_poly.entity_id
_entity_poly.type
_entity_poly.pdbx_seq_one_letter_code
_entity_poly.pdbx_strand_id
1 'polypeptide(L)' 'MEQDLNAISRRFVEESNGRREGLSLDIGCAYGIATLAALQNGLHVLASDMHQ' A
#
# COMPACT_ATOMS: atom_id res chain seq x y z
N MET A 1 7.81 5.99 9.19
CA MET A 1 6.73 5.31 8.45
C MET A 1 5.74 6.27 7.83
N GLU A 2 4.89 7.00 8.58
CA GLU A 2 3.99 8.01 7.96
C GLU A 2 4.74 9.17 7.28
N GLN A 3 5.96 9.46 7.76
CA GLN A 3 6.84 10.49 7.21
C GLN A 3 7.54 10.06 5.90
N ASP A 4 7.52 8.77 5.57
CA ASP A 4 8.19 8.21 4.38
C ASP A 4 7.23 8.04 3.19
N LEU A 5 5.93 8.29 3.40
CA LEU A 5 4.91 8.21 2.36
C LEU A 5 4.93 9.49 1.53
N ASN A 6 5.35 9.38 0.28
CA ASN A 6 5.09 10.42 -0.71
C ASN A 6 3.57 10.55 -0.97
N ALA A 7 3.18 11.60 -1.69
CA ALA A 7 1.77 11.92 -1.93
C ALA A 7 0.98 10.77 -2.58
N ILE A 8 1.61 9.97 -3.46
CA ILE A 8 0.98 8.84 -4.13
C ILE A 8 0.78 7.67 -3.16
N SER A 9 1.81 7.33 -2.38
CA SER A 9 1.72 6.24 -1.40
C SER A 9 0.67 6.54 -0.32
N ARG A 10 0.56 7.80 0.11
CA ARG A 10 -0.49 8.24 1.05
C ARG A 10 -1.88 8.04 0.45
N ARG A 11 -2.08 8.49 -0.79
CA ARG A 11 -3.36 8.36 -1.50
C ARG A 11 -3.77 6.89 -1.68
N PHE A 12 -2.82 6.01 -2.01
CA PHE A 12 -3.09 4.56 -2.10
C PHE A 12 -3.67 4.01 -0.80
N VAL A 13 -3.06 4.35 0.35
CA VAL A 13 -3.51 3.89 1.66
C VAL A 13 -4.88 4.45 2.02
N GLU A 14 -5.11 5.74 1.78
CA GLU A 14 -6.39 6.40 2.06
C GLU A 14 -7.53 5.83 1.22
N GLU A 15 -7.32 5.66 -0.09
CA GLU A 15 -8.33 5.09 -0.99
C GLU A 15 -8.61 3.61 -0.67
N SER A 16 -7.59 2.85 -0.24
CA SER A 16 -7.75 1.46 0.16
C SER A 16 -8.48 1.32 1.50
N ASN A 17 -8.25 2.23 2.46
CA ASN A 17 -8.92 2.24 3.76
C ASN A 17 -10.44 2.41 3.66
N GLY A 18 -10.91 3.13 2.64
CA GLY A 18 -12.35 3.26 2.36
C GLY A 18 -13.01 1.95 1.89
N ARG A 19 -12.22 0.90 1.60
CA ARG A 19 -12.68 -0.38 1.04
C ARG A 19 -12.11 -1.55 1.85
N ARG A 20 -12.58 -1.68 3.10
CA ARG A 20 -12.13 -2.71 4.04
C ARG A 20 -12.44 -4.15 3.61
N GLU A 21 -13.42 -4.33 2.72
CA GLU A 21 -13.69 -5.61 2.07
C GLU A 21 -13.02 -5.63 0.70
N GLY A 22 -12.01 -6.49 0.53
CA GLY A 22 -11.33 -6.65 -0.75
C GLY A 22 -9.83 -6.96 -0.63
N LEU A 23 -9.19 -7.05 -1.79
CA LEU A 23 -7.74 -7.22 -1.93
C LEU A 23 -7.19 -6.04 -2.73
N SER A 24 -6.29 -5.26 -2.14
CA SER A 24 -5.57 -4.19 -2.84
C SER A 24 -4.38 -4.77 -3.60
N LEU A 25 -4.12 -4.26 -4.80
CA LEU A 25 -2.97 -4.64 -5.62
C LEU A 25 -1.97 -3.48 -5.69
N ASP A 26 -0.76 -3.68 -5.18
CA ASP A 26 0.36 -2.73 -5.22
C ASP A 26 1.38 -3.20 -6.28
N ILE A 27 1.40 -2.55 -7.45
CA ILE A 27 2.27 -2.88 -8.58
C ILE A 27 3.45 -1.90 -8.60
N GLY A 28 4.67 -2.42 -8.63
CA GLY A 28 5.89 -1.61 -8.51
C GLY A 28 6.11 -1.21 -7.05
N CYS A 29 5.96 -2.16 -6.13
CA CYS A 29 5.96 -1.88 -4.70
C CYS A 29 7.33 -1.41 -4.15
N ALA A 30 8.43 -1.60 -4.89
CA ALA A 30 9.80 -1.27 -4.48
C ALA A 30 10.09 -1.75 -3.04
N TYR A 31 10.45 -0.83 -2.13
CA TYR A 31 10.70 -1.13 -0.71
C TYR A 31 9.41 -1.40 0.11
N GLY A 32 8.25 -1.46 -0.53
CA GLY A 32 6.97 -1.80 0.11
C GLY A 32 6.40 -0.73 1.03
N ILE A 33 6.88 0.52 0.96
CA ILE A 33 6.49 1.59 1.91
C ILE A 33 4.96 1.80 1.95
N ALA A 34 4.30 1.79 0.78
CA ALA A 34 2.85 1.91 0.67
C ALA A 34 2.13 0.63 1.16
N THR A 35 2.60 -0.54 0.70
CA THR A 35 2.09 -1.85 1.14
C THR A 35 2.13 -2.00 2.66
N LEU A 36 3.24 -1.70 3.32
CA LEU A 36 3.39 -1.83 4.77
C LEU A 36 2.43 -0.91 5.53
N ALA A 37 2.26 0.32 5.07
CA ALA A 37 1.29 1.25 5.65
C ALA A 37 -0.16 0.76 5.48
N ALA A 38 -0.50 0.18 4.33
CA ALA A 38 -1.82 -0.41 4.11
C ALA A 38 -2.07 -1.64 5.01
N LEU A 39 -1.08 -2.53 5.15
CA LEU A 39 -1.16 -3.70 6.03
C LEU A 39 -1.36 -3.30 7.50
N GLN A 40 -0.68 -2.25 7.98
CA GLN A 40 -0.87 -1.73 9.33
C GLN A 40 -2.29 -1.21 9.60
N ASN A 41 -3.00 -0.78 8.55
CA ASN A 41 -4.40 -0.38 8.63
C ASN A 41 -5.38 -1.56 8.52
N GLY A 42 -4.87 -2.80 8.53
CA GLY A 42 -5.68 -4.02 8.48
C GLY A 42 -6.18 -4.40 7.09
N LEU A 43 -5.59 -3.83 6.04
CA LEU A 43 -5.93 -4.16 4.66
C LEU A 43 -5.23 -5.45 4.22
N HIS A 44 -5.83 -6.15 3.26
CA HIS A 44 -5.17 -7.25 2.56
C HIS A 44 -4.57 -6.73 1.26
N VAL A 45 -3.26 -6.96 1.06
CA VAL A 45 -2.53 -6.42 -0.09
C VAL A 45 -1.78 -7.55 -0.79
N LEU A 46 -1.93 -7.61 -2.12
CA LEU A 46 -1.04 -8.34 -3.01
C LEU A 46 -0.02 -7.34 -3.58
N ALA A 47 1.26 -7.55 -3.28
CA ALA A 47 2.33 -6.69 -3.77
C ALA A 47 3.15 -7.43 -4.85
N SER A 48 3.53 -6.72 -5.90
CA SER A 48 4.35 -7.25 -6.99
C SER A 48 5.33 -6.18 -7.46
N ASP A 49 6.58 -6.58 -7.69
CA ASP A 49 7.59 -5.77 -8.36
C ASP A 49 8.30 -6.60 -9.42
N MET A 50 8.77 -5.94 -10.48
CA MET A 50 9.56 -6.58 -11.53
C MET A 50 11.03 -6.69 -11.15
N HIS A 51 11.49 -5.91 -10.16
CA HIS A 51 12.81 -6.01 -9.58
C HIS A 51 12.79 -6.93 -8.35
N GLN A 52 13.65 -7.96 -8.36
CA GLN A 52 13.95 -8.79 -7.18
C GLN A 52 14.80 -8.04 -6.16
#